data_AF-A0A0G0P2W6-F1
#
_entry.id   AF-A0A0G0P2W6-F1
#
_cell.length_a   1.000
_cell.length_b   1.000
_cell.length_c   1.000
_cell.angle_alpha   90.00
_cell.angle_beta   90.00
_cell.angle_gamma   90.00
#
_symmetry.space_group_name_H-M   'P 1'
#
loop_
_entity.id
_entity.type
_entity.pdbx_description
1 polymer ?
#
loop_
_entity_poly.entity_id
_entity_poly.type
_entity_poly.pdbx_seq_one_letter_code
_entity_poly.pdbx_strand_id
1 'polypeptide(L)'
;AWAIANGSIYSKDTKKYLLRLFVLAIISQIPYQMVFNSYGVTDPGLNILFTLSLGLLGIIFIKDTDNTIIRILIASILSFVAFVINANYGAFGVLCIIFFYRFFGSNIKTSLSYIFLLLTFFLILPFSVSKNVSDIFEMSYMNFIQMFSIFSLFFICAYNNKIGHKMKYFFYLFYPLHLFFIFILKLFVF
;
A
#
# COMPACT_ATOMS: atom_id res chain seq x y z
N ALA A 1 -3.43 -2.03 -2.52
CA ALA A 1 -2.73 -3.30 -2.25
C ALA A 1 -3.31 -4.48 -3.04
N TRP A 2 -4.57 -4.87 -2.84
CA TRP A 2 -5.17 -6.06 -3.50
C TRP A 2 -5.04 -6.08 -5.03
N ALA A 3 -5.28 -4.95 -5.72
CA ALA A 3 -5.14 -4.88 -7.18
C ALA A 3 -3.72 -5.19 -7.69
N ILE A 4 -2.67 -4.80 -6.94
CA ILE A 4 -1.28 -5.11 -7.29
C ILE A 4 -1.00 -6.61 -7.10
N ALA A 5 -1.43 -7.17 -5.97
CA ALA A 5 -1.33 -8.59 -5.69
C ALA A 5 -2.05 -9.42 -6.76
N ASN A 6 -3.29 -9.07 -7.07
CA ASN A 6 -4.10 -9.72 -8.10
C ASN A 6 -3.47 -9.55 -9.51
N GLY A 7 -3.02 -8.35 -9.84
CA GLY A 7 -2.31 -8.08 -11.10
C GLY A 7 -1.02 -8.87 -11.27
N SER A 8 -0.31 -9.18 -10.17
CA SER A 8 0.90 -10.00 -10.21
C SER A 8 0.64 -11.46 -10.60
N ILE A 9 -0.54 -12.01 -10.24
CA ILE A 9 -0.94 -13.40 -10.52
C ILE A 9 -1.18 -13.58 -12.03
N TYR A 10 -1.80 -12.59 -12.66
CA TYR A 10 -2.12 -12.62 -14.09
C TYR A 10 -1.04 -12.00 -14.99
N SER A 11 0.00 -11.39 -14.42
CA SER A 11 1.07 -10.78 -15.22
C SER A 11 2.01 -11.84 -15.78
N LYS A 12 2.20 -11.83 -17.10
CA LYS A 12 3.21 -12.66 -17.78
C LYS A 12 4.65 -12.30 -17.37
N ASP A 13 4.88 -11.04 -17.02
CA ASP A 13 6.20 -10.51 -16.67
C ASP A 13 6.07 -9.56 -15.48
N THR A 14 6.26 -10.09 -14.27
CA THR A 14 6.17 -9.34 -13.02
C THR A 14 7.34 -8.38 -12.83
N LYS A 15 8.51 -8.66 -13.41
CA LYS A 15 9.69 -7.77 -13.35
C LYS A 15 9.46 -6.49 -14.17
N LYS A 16 8.92 -6.60 -15.39
CA LYS A 16 8.51 -5.41 -16.16
C LYS A 16 7.35 -4.68 -15.50
N TYR A 17 6.47 -5.38 -14.79
CA TYR A 17 5.43 -4.72 -14.00
C TYR A 17 6.03 -3.89 -12.86
N LEU A 18 6.96 -4.46 -12.10
CA LEU A 18 7.71 -3.75 -11.07
C LEU A 18 8.43 -2.52 -11.62
N LEU A 19 9.16 -2.66 -12.72
CA LEU A 19 9.89 -1.54 -13.34
C LEU A 19 8.95 -0.38 -13.69
N ARG A 20 7.80 -0.67 -14.32
CA ARG A 20 6.81 0.36 -14.66
C ARG A 20 6.27 1.07 -13.42
N LEU A 21 5.98 0.32 -12.37
CA LEU A 21 5.46 0.86 -11.12
C LEU A 21 6.50 1.73 -10.41
N PHE A 22 7.76 1.30 -10.39
CA PHE A 22 8.87 2.03 -9.79
C PHE A 22 9.20 3.32 -10.55
N VAL A 23 9.22 3.28 -11.89
CA VAL A 23 9.40 4.49 -12.71
C VAL A 23 8.28 5.50 -12.44
N LEU A 24 7.03 5.04 -12.30
CA LEU A 24 5.92 5.92 -11.93
C LEU A 24 6.04 6.45 -10.50
N ALA A 25 6.61 5.69 -9.58
CA ALA A 25 6.90 6.16 -8.23
C ALA A 25 7.87 7.35 -8.26
N ILE A 26 8.93 7.27 -9.06
CA ILE A 26 9.89 8.36 -9.23
C ILE A 26 9.22 9.58 -9.86
N ILE A 27 8.50 9.40 -10.97
CA ILE A 27 7.83 10.52 -11.68
C ILE A 27 6.80 11.19 -10.77
N SER A 28 6.03 10.41 -10.03
CA SER A 28 4.95 10.93 -9.16
C SER A 28 5.47 11.52 -7.85
N GLN A 29 6.76 11.38 -7.52
CA GLN A 29 7.32 11.97 -6.31
C GLN A 29 7.31 13.49 -6.36
N ILE A 30 7.52 14.08 -7.54
CA ILE A 30 7.51 15.53 -7.74
C ILE A 30 6.13 16.13 -7.40
N PRO A 31 5.02 15.73 -8.06
CA PRO A 31 3.70 16.28 -7.72
C PRO A 31 3.27 15.91 -6.30
N TYR A 32 3.67 14.74 -5.79
CA TYR A 32 3.43 14.36 -4.40
C TYR A 32 4.05 15.37 -3.44
N GLN A 33 5.35 15.66 -3.58
CA GLN A 33 6.04 16.63 -2.73
C GLN A 33 5.42 18.02 -2.83
N MET A 34 5.08 18.48 -4.04
CA MET A 34 4.47 19.80 -4.25
C MET A 34 3.14 19.96 -3.51
N VAL A 35 2.27 18.95 -3.57
CA VAL A 35 0.99 18.96 -2.85
C VAL A 35 1.23 19.05 -1.35
N PHE A 36 2.03 18.16 -0.77
CA PHE A 36 2.22 18.11 0.67
C PHE A 36 2.94 19.36 1.22
N ASN A 37 3.95 19.86 0.50
CA ASN A 37 4.61 21.12 0.86
C ASN A 37 3.61 22.30 0.84
N SER A 38 2.64 22.32 -0.08
CA SER A 38 1.59 23.37 -0.12
C SER A 38 0.62 23.33 1.07
N TYR A 39 0.55 22.21 1.79
CA TYR A 39 -0.17 22.04 3.05
C TYR A 39 0.73 22.21 4.29
N GLY A 40 1.98 22.66 4.11
CA GLY A 40 2.92 22.88 5.21
C GLY A 40 3.63 21.62 5.74
N VAL A 41 3.51 20.48 5.03
CA VAL A 41 4.21 19.24 5.38
C VAL A 41 5.61 19.27 4.75
N THR A 42 6.65 19.39 5.56
CA THR A 42 8.05 19.55 5.10
C THR A 42 8.69 18.23 4.66
N ASP A 43 8.34 17.12 5.30
CA ASP A 43 8.80 15.78 4.93
C ASP A 43 7.62 14.79 4.89
N PRO A 44 6.91 14.69 3.75
CA PRO A 44 5.84 13.72 3.56
C PRO A 44 6.35 12.29 3.30
N GLY A 45 7.66 12.09 3.19
CA GLY A 45 8.27 10.81 2.83
C GLY A 45 8.08 10.43 1.35
N LEU A 46 8.21 9.14 1.07
CA LEU A 46 8.05 8.60 -0.28
C LEU A 46 6.59 8.24 -0.57
N ASN A 47 6.14 8.52 -1.79
CA ASN A 47 4.75 8.25 -2.16
C ASN A 47 4.38 6.75 -2.13
N ILE A 48 3.08 6.47 -2.16
CA ILE A 48 2.52 5.11 -2.03
C ILE A 48 3.05 4.13 -3.09
N LEU A 49 3.43 4.59 -4.28
CA LEU A 49 3.92 3.71 -5.34
C LEU A 49 5.26 3.05 -4.97
N PHE A 50 6.07 3.66 -4.10
CA PHE A 50 7.27 3.02 -3.55
C PHE A 50 6.88 1.81 -2.68
N THR A 51 5.91 1.96 -1.78
CA THR A 51 5.35 0.87 -0.97
C THR A 51 4.75 -0.23 -1.83
N LEU A 52 4.00 0.15 -2.89
CA LEU A 52 3.46 -0.83 -3.83
C LEU A 52 4.56 -1.58 -4.59
N SER A 53 5.64 -0.88 -4.96
CA SER A 53 6.81 -1.48 -5.61
C SER A 53 7.52 -2.47 -4.70
N LEU A 54 7.73 -2.14 -3.42
CA LEU A 54 8.30 -3.04 -2.42
C LEU A 54 7.42 -4.28 -2.19
N GLY A 55 6.10 -4.11 -2.09
CA GLY A 55 5.19 -5.25 -1.96
C GLY A 55 5.23 -6.18 -3.18
N LEU A 56 5.28 -5.62 -4.39
CA LEU A 56 5.41 -6.41 -5.63
C LEU A 56 6.77 -7.10 -5.75
N LEU A 57 7.85 -6.44 -5.31
CA LEU A 57 9.17 -7.04 -5.20
C LEU A 57 9.15 -8.24 -4.23
N GLY A 58 8.44 -8.10 -3.10
CA GLY A 58 8.22 -9.19 -2.15
C GLY A 58 7.52 -10.39 -2.79
N ILE A 59 6.49 -10.15 -3.61
CA ILE A 59 5.82 -11.22 -4.37
C ILE A 59 6.81 -11.94 -5.30
N ILE A 60 7.66 -11.19 -6.02
CA ILE A 60 8.64 -11.77 -6.94
C ILE A 60 9.58 -12.74 -6.19
N PHE A 61 10.12 -12.35 -5.04
CA PHE A 61 11.00 -13.22 -4.27
C PHE A 61 10.27 -14.39 -3.58
N ILE A 62 9.05 -14.17 -3.10
CA ILE A 62 8.25 -15.20 -2.41
C ILE A 62 7.74 -16.27 -3.40
N LYS A 63 7.57 -15.92 -4.68
CA LYS A 63 7.09 -16.84 -5.71
C LYS A 63 8.07 -17.99 -5.99
N ASP A 64 9.37 -17.73 -5.84
CA ASP A 64 10.43 -18.69 -6.18
C ASP A 64 10.82 -19.61 -5.01
N THR A 65 10.13 -19.50 -3.86
CA THR A 65 10.44 -20.30 -2.66
C THR A 65 9.17 -20.82 -2.00
N ASP A 66 9.18 -22.09 -1.56
CA ASP A 66 8.10 -22.68 -0.77
C ASP A 66 8.33 -22.63 0.74
N ASN A 67 9.53 -22.24 1.17
CA ASN A 67 9.88 -22.20 2.57
C ASN A 67 9.22 -20.98 3.27
N THR A 68 8.29 -21.26 4.19
CA THR A 68 7.58 -20.23 4.95
C THR A 68 8.50 -19.29 5.73
N ILE A 69 9.62 -19.79 6.26
CA ILE A 69 10.59 -18.96 7.01
C ILE A 69 11.22 -17.93 6.10
N ILE A 70 11.65 -18.35 4.89
CA ILE A 70 12.23 -17.43 3.89
C ILE A 70 11.19 -16.38 3.48
N ARG A 71 9.93 -16.77 3.30
CA ARG A 71 8.85 -15.82 2.98
C ARG A 71 8.63 -14.78 4.07
N ILE A 72 8.66 -15.20 5.34
CA ILE A 72 8.56 -14.29 6.49
C ILE A 72 9.77 -13.35 6.52
N LEU A 73 10.99 -13.86 6.33
CA LEU A 73 12.20 -13.04 6.30
C LEU A 73 12.14 -11.99 5.20
N ILE A 74 11.73 -12.36 3.97
CA ILE A 74 11.55 -11.41 2.86
C ILE A 74 10.52 -10.33 3.24
N ALA A 75 9.36 -10.74 3.78
CA ALA A 75 8.31 -9.80 4.16
C ALA A 75 8.78 -8.83 5.26
N SER A 76 9.51 -9.33 6.27
CA SER A 76 10.07 -8.52 7.35
C SER A 76 11.13 -7.55 6.85
N ILE A 77 12.07 -8.02 6.01
CA ILE A 77 13.13 -7.17 5.45
C ILE A 77 12.52 -6.05 4.61
N LEU A 78 11.58 -6.36 3.71
CA LEU A 78 10.96 -5.34 2.86
C LEU A 78 10.06 -4.37 3.64
N SER A 79 9.41 -4.85 4.70
CA SER A 79 8.66 -4.00 5.62
C SER A 79 9.58 -3.05 6.39
N PHE A 80 10.74 -3.52 6.82
CA PHE A 80 11.77 -2.70 7.45
C PHE A 80 12.35 -1.68 6.48
N VAL A 81 12.64 -2.08 5.23
CA VAL A 81 13.07 -1.14 4.18
C VAL A 81 12.02 -0.06 3.96
N ALA A 82 10.73 -0.42 3.87
CA ALA A 82 9.64 0.54 3.71
C ALA A 82 9.56 1.54 4.87
N PHE A 83 9.85 1.10 6.09
CA PHE A 83 9.93 1.95 7.27
C PHE A 83 11.13 2.91 7.20
N VAL A 84 12.34 2.40 6.90
CA VAL A 84 13.58 3.20 6.84
C VAL A 84 13.51 4.29 5.78
N ILE A 85 12.94 3.98 4.61
CA ILE A 85 12.79 4.97 3.53
C ILE A 85 11.59 5.90 3.70
N ASN A 86 10.88 5.82 4.84
CA ASN A 86 9.67 6.59 5.12
C ASN A 86 8.63 6.50 3.98
N ALA A 87 8.36 5.30 3.48
CA ALA A 87 7.39 5.11 2.41
C ALA A 87 5.95 5.17 2.96
N ASN A 88 5.06 5.85 2.25
CA ASN A 88 3.67 6.02 2.64
C ASN A 88 2.97 4.65 2.81
N TYR A 89 2.22 4.47 3.90
CA TYR A 89 1.70 3.18 4.41
C TYR A 89 2.74 2.14 4.86
N GLY A 90 4.03 2.36 4.60
CA GLY A 90 5.16 1.59 5.12
C GLY A 90 4.97 0.07 5.15
N ALA A 91 5.33 -0.54 6.27
CA ALA A 91 5.21 -1.97 6.53
C ALA A 91 3.78 -2.50 6.32
N PHE A 92 2.76 -1.76 6.75
CA PHE A 92 1.36 -2.16 6.59
C PHE A 92 1.00 -2.39 5.12
N GLY A 93 1.40 -1.46 4.24
CA GLY A 93 1.14 -1.57 2.80
C GLY A 93 1.85 -2.75 2.14
N VAL A 94 3.13 -2.98 2.49
CA VAL A 94 3.92 -4.12 1.99
C VAL A 94 3.30 -5.45 2.42
N LEU A 95 2.99 -5.61 3.71
CA LEU A 95 2.38 -6.83 4.25
C LEU A 95 1.00 -7.10 3.65
N CYS A 96 0.18 -6.05 3.47
CA CYS A 96 -1.10 -6.18 2.80
C CYS A 96 -0.96 -6.81 1.41
N ILE A 97 0.00 -6.35 0.59
CA ILE A 97 0.22 -6.89 -0.76
C ILE A 97 0.64 -8.37 -0.71
N ILE A 98 1.56 -8.71 0.19
CA ILE A 98 2.06 -10.08 0.35
C ILE A 98 0.93 -11.01 0.82
N PHE A 99 0.11 -10.58 1.78
CA PHE A 99 -1.00 -11.37 2.31
C PHE A 99 -2.11 -11.56 1.28
N PHE A 100 -2.47 -10.50 0.54
CA PHE A 100 -3.43 -10.60 -0.56
C PHE A 100 -2.95 -11.56 -1.66
N TYR A 101 -1.65 -11.59 -1.95
CA TYR A 101 -1.08 -12.57 -2.88
C TYR A 101 -1.13 -13.99 -2.32
N ARG A 102 -0.69 -14.18 -1.06
CA ARG A 102 -0.57 -15.50 -0.44
C ARG A 102 -1.91 -16.20 -0.26
N PHE A 103 -2.96 -15.45 0.08
CA PHE A 103 -4.29 -15.95 0.37
C PHE A 103 -5.29 -15.74 -0.77
N PHE A 104 -4.79 -15.35 -1.95
CA PHE A 104 -5.61 -15.17 -3.14
C PHE A 104 -6.47 -16.42 -3.42
N GLY A 105 -7.73 -16.20 -3.79
CA GLY A 105 -8.71 -17.25 -4.06
C GLY A 105 -9.50 -17.73 -2.83
N SER A 106 -9.04 -17.45 -1.60
CA SER A 106 -9.81 -17.73 -0.39
C SER A 106 -10.29 -16.43 0.26
N ASN A 107 -11.59 -16.15 0.13
CA ASN A 107 -12.23 -14.95 0.71
C ASN A 107 -12.03 -14.87 2.23
N ILE A 108 -12.15 -16.01 2.92
CA ILE A 108 -12.02 -16.09 4.38
C ILE A 108 -10.59 -15.76 4.81
N LYS A 109 -9.58 -16.45 4.23
CA LYS A 109 -8.17 -16.23 4.61
C LYS A 109 -7.72 -14.82 4.25
N THR A 110 -8.13 -14.31 3.09
CA THR A 110 -7.87 -12.94 2.66
C THR A 110 -8.44 -11.94 3.67
N SER A 111 -9.73 -12.08 4.01
CA SER A 111 -10.40 -11.16 4.94
C SER A 111 -9.79 -11.21 6.34
N LEU A 112 -9.58 -12.41 6.88
CA LEU A 112 -8.99 -12.58 8.21
C LEU A 112 -7.57 -11.98 8.27
N SER A 113 -6.75 -12.24 7.25
CA SER A 113 -5.39 -11.70 7.20
C SER A 113 -5.36 -10.17 7.13
N TYR A 114 -6.31 -9.57 6.42
CA TYR A 114 -6.42 -8.12 6.31
C TYR A 114 -6.95 -7.47 7.59
N ILE A 115 -7.99 -8.06 8.20
CA ILE A 115 -8.53 -7.62 9.50
C ILE A 115 -7.43 -7.70 10.57
N PHE A 116 -6.66 -8.78 10.57
CA PHE A 116 -5.51 -8.93 11.47
C PHE A 116 -4.48 -7.80 11.28
N LEU A 117 -4.12 -7.48 10.03
CA LEU A 117 -3.21 -6.35 9.75
C LEU A 117 -3.79 -5.01 10.19
N LEU A 118 -5.09 -4.77 9.98
CA LEU A 118 -5.74 -3.53 10.41
C LEU A 118 -5.72 -3.38 11.93
N LEU A 119 -6.11 -4.43 12.67
CA LEU A 119 -6.12 -4.40 14.13
C LEU A 119 -4.71 -4.26 14.71
N THR A 120 -3.72 -4.96 14.14
CA THR A 120 -2.34 -4.86 14.62
C THR A 120 -1.76 -3.47 14.41
N PHE A 121 -1.84 -2.91 13.21
CA PHE A 121 -1.20 -1.63 12.89
C PHE A 121 -1.93 -0.40 13.42
N PHE A 122 -3.27 -0.41 13.45
CA PHE A 122 -4.06 0.79 13.76
C PHE A 122 -4.70 0.77 15.14
N LEU A 123 -4.70 -0.37 15.81
CA LEU A 123 -5.19 -0.50 17.19
C LEU A 123 -4.03 -0.90 18.11
N ILE A 124 -3.46 -2.09 17.95
CA ILE A 124 -2.53 -2.67 18.94
C ILE A 124 -1.18 -1.92 19.02
N LEU A 125 -0.54 -1.63 17.89
CA LEU A 125 0.78 -0.98 17.87
C LEU A 125 0.76 0.43 18.49
N PRO A 126 -0.19 1.33 18.17
CA PRO A 126 -0.30 2.64 18.81
C PRO A 126 -0.40 2.57 20.34
N PHE A 127 -1.21 1.64 20.87
CA PHE A 127 -1.31 1.41 22.31
C PHE A 127 -0.01 0.88 22.93
N SER A 128 0.78 0.10 22.17
CA SER A 128 2.02 -0.52 22.66
C SER A 128 3.21 0.44 22.64
N VAL A 129 3.23 1.38 21.69
CA VAL A 129 4.36 2.31 21.48
C VAL A 129 4.15 3.63 22.24
N SER A 130 2.91 4.05 22.42
CA SER A 130 2.63 5.32 23.08
C SER A 130 2.97 5.28 24.57
N LYS A 131 3.69 6.30 25.03
CA LYS A 131 4.03 6.49 26.46
C LYS A 131 3.03 7.38 27.19
N ASN A 132 2.29 8.22 26.47
CA ASN A 132 1.33 9.16 27.03
C ASN A 132 -0.07 8.92 26.47
N VAL A 133 -1.08 9.21 27.29
CA VAL A 133 -2.49 9.06 26.90
C VAL A 133 -2.88 10.04 25.79
N SER A 134 -2.33 11.27 25.78
CA SER A 134 -2.56 12.27 24.74
C SER A 134 -2.18 11.78 23.34
N ASP A 135 -1.01 11.15 23.22
CA ASP A 135 -0.46 10.70 21.94
C ASP A 135 -1.28 9.53 21.38
N ILE A 136 -1.92 8.74 22.26
CA ILE A 136 -2.88 7.70 21.86
C ILE A 136 -4.10 8.34 21.19
N PHE A 137 -4.65 9.41 21.76
CA PHE A 137 -5.85 10.07 21.22
C PHE A 137 -5.60 10.72 19.86
N GLU A 138 -4.48 11.40 19.67
CA GLU A 138 -4.12 12.01 18.37
C GLU A 138 -3.89 10.95 17.29
N MET A 139 -3.13 9.89 17.62
CA MET A 139 -2.88 8.79 16.68
C MET A 139 -4.19 8.05 16.34
N SER A 140 -5.10 7.91 17.31
CA SER A 140 -6.39 7.24 17.13
C SER A 140 -7.29 7.96 16.12
N TYR A 141 -7.25 9.29 16.04
CA TYR A 141 -8.05 10.05 15.08
C TYR A 141 -7.62 9.77 13.62
N MET A 142 -6.32 9.82 13.34
CA MET A 142 -5.79 9.50 12.01
C MET A 142 -6.00 8.02 11.64
N ASN A 143 -5.91 7.14 12.63
CA ASN A 143 -6.15 5.70 12.45
C ASN A 143 -7.62 5.37 12.20
N PHE A 144 -8.55 6.18 12.72
CA PHE A 144 -9.99 5.98 12.53
C PHE A 144 -10.38 5.98 11.05
N ILE A 145 -9.81 6.90 10.25
CA ILE A 145 -10.05 6.96 8.80
C ILE A 145 -9.58 5.65 8.13
N GLN A 146 -8.47 5.08 8.60
CA GLN A 146 -7.91 3.87 8.01
C GLN A 146 -8.78 2.63 8.30
N MET A 147 -9.57 2.62 9.38
CA MET A 147 -10.49 1.52 9.68
C MET A 147 -11.59 1.36 8.62
N PHE A 148 -12.03 2.45 7.97
CA PHE A 148 -13.02 2.37 6.88
C PHE A 148 -12.53 1.58 5.66
N SER A 149 -11.22 1.33 5.55
CA SER A 149 -10.69 0.47 4.49
C SER A 149 -11.21 -0.97 4.56
N ILE A 150 -11.77 -1.41 5.70
CA ILE A 150 -12.44 -2.72 5.84
C ILE A 150 -13.60 -2.90 4.86
N PHE A 151 -14.30 -1.82 4.48
CA PHE A 151 -15.39 -1.88 3.51
C PHE A 151 -14.92 -2.35 2.12
N SER A 152 -13.62 -2.20 1.81
CA SER A 152 -13.05 -2.77 0.59
C SER A 152 -13.16 -4.29 0.51
N LEU A 153 -13.26 -5.00 1.66
CA LEU A 153 -13.46 -6.44 1.69
C LEU A 153 -14.77 -6.87 1.04
N PHE A 154 -15.81 -6.02 1.08
CA PHE A 154 -17.07 -6.31 0.39
C PHE A 154 -16.84 -6.56 -1.10
N PHE A 155 -16.09 -5.65 -1.76
CA PHE A 155 -15.74 -5.78 -3.17
C PHE A 155 -14.74 -6.90 -3.45
N ILE A 156 -13.77 -7.12 -2.55
CA ILE A 156 -12.78 -8.19 -2.70
C ILE A 156 -13.46 -9.57 -2.62
N CYS A 157 -14.37 -9.77 -1.68
CA CYS A 157 -15.09 -11.03 -1.52
C CYS A 157 -16.11 -11.29 -2.64
N ALA A 158 -16.67 -10.23 -3.23
CA ALA A 158 -17.56 -10.32 -4.39
C ALA A 158 -16.81 -10.56 -5.72
N TYR A 159 -15.47 -10.61 -5.72
CA TYR A 159 -14.68 -10.76 -6.93
C TYR A 159 -14.70 -12.18 -7.48
N ASN A 160 -15.11 -12.33 -8.74
CA ASN A 160 -15.29 -13.63 -9.42
C ASN A 160 -13.98 -14.29 -9.93
N ASN A 161 -12.81 -13.89 -9.44
CA ASN A 161 -11.50 -14.45 -9.83
C ASN A 161 -11.22 -14.45 -11.35
N LYS A 162 -11.85 -13.54 -12.10
CA LYS A 162 -11.66 -13.35 -13.54
C LYS A 162 -11.08 -11.98 -13.82
N ILE A 163 -10.13 -11.91 -14.75
CA ILE A 163 -9.51 -10.65 -15.16
C ILE A 163 -10.60 -9.74 -15.75
N GLY A 164 -10.78 -8.56 -15.14
CA GLY A 164 -11.67 -7.52 -15.66
C GLY A 164 -11.09 -6.79 -16.88
N HIS A 165 -11.73 -5.68 -17.28
CA HIS A 165 -11.23 -4.89 -18.40
C HIS A 165 -9.85 -4.29 -18.11
N LYS A 166 -8.92 -4.37 -19.07
CA LYS A 166 -7.53 -3.95 -18.91
C LYS A 166 -7.39 -2.43 -18.96
N MET A 167 -7.71 -1.73 -17.88
CA MET A 167 -7.61 -0.26 -17.77
C MET A 167 -6.19 0.23 -17.44
N LYS A 168 -5.19 -0.34 -18.11
CA LYS A 168 -3.76 -0.16 -17.80
C LYS A 168 -3.36 1.32 -17.75
N TYR A 169 -3.71 2.10 -18.77
CA TYR A 169 -3.29 3.51 -18.88
C TYR A 169 -4.01 4.41 -17.88
N PHE A 170 -5.31 4.15 -17.64
CA PHE A 170 -6.08 4.89 -16.65
C PHE A 170 -5.44 4.80 -15.27
N PHE A 171 -5.10 3.59 -14.81
CA PHE A 171 -4.48 3.40 -13.49
C PHE A 171 -3.11 4.10 -13.36
N TYR A 172 -2.31 4.12 -14.43
CA TYR A 172 -0.99 4.71 -14.38
C TYR A 172 -0.99 6.24 -14.46
N LEU A 173 -1.93 6.83 -15.21
CA LEU A 173 -2.06 8.27 -15.33
C LEU A 173 -2.85 8.86 -14.16
N PHE A 174 -3.80 8.13 -13.60
CA PHE A 174 -4.65 8.60 -12.51
C PHE A 174 -3.83 9.10 -11.32
N TYR A 175 -2.80 8.36 -10.89
CA TYR A 175 -2.02 8.73 -9.70
C TYR A 175 -1.30 10.09 -9.81
N PRO A 176 -0.43 10.34 -10.80
CA PRO A 176 0.18 11.67 -10.94
C PRO A 176 -0.84 12.77 -11.28
N LEU A 177 -1.88 12.47 -12.07
CA LEU A 177 -2.86 13.46 -12.50
C LEU A 177 -3.74 13.97 -11.35
N HIS A 178 -4.26 13.09 -10.48
CA HIS A 178 -5.10 13.57 -9.37
C HIS A 178 -4.28 14.36 -8.34
N LEU A 179 -3.00 14.02 -8.10
CA LEU A 179 -2.11 14.85 -7.27
C LEU A 179 -1.91 16.23 -7.87
N PHE A 180 -1.63 16.29 -9.17
CA PHE A 180 -1.48 17.57 -9.87
C PHE A 180 -2.78 18.39 -9.85
N PHE A 181 -3.94 17.73 -10.00
CA PHE A 181 -5.24 18.38 -9.90
C PHE A 181 -5.52 18.95 -8.50
N ILE A 182 -5.18 18.20 -7.44
CA ILE A 182 -5.29 18.68 -6.05
C ILE A 182 -4.38 19.91 -5.85
N PHE A 183 -3.16 19.87 -6.37
CA PHE A 183 -2.25 21.01 -6.31
C PHE A 183 -2.84 22.25 -7.01
N ILE A 184 -3.40 22.08 -8.21
CA ILE A 184 -4.06 23.17 -8.94
C ILE A 184 -5.25 23.72 -8.14
N LEU A 185 -6.11 22.86 -7.61
CA LEU A 185 -7.23 23.30 -6.80
C LEU A 185 -6.76 24.08 -5.57
N LYS A 186 -5.66 23.65 -4.94
CA LYS A 186 -5.08 24.37 -3.81
C LYS A 186 -4.63 25.77 -4.21
N LEU A 187 -4.01 25.95 -5.38
CA LEU A 187 -3.64 27.27 -5.91
C LEU A 187 -4.84 28.19 -6.16
N PHE A 188 -6.00 27.64 -6.52
CA PHE A 188 -7.21 28.44 -6.77
C PHE A 188 -8.05 28.71 -5.52
N VAL A 189 -8.01 27.82 -4.52
CA VAL A 189 -8.91 27.88 -3.37
C VAL A 189 -8.31 28.68 -2.21
N PHE A 190 -6.98 28.79 -2.08
CA PHE A 190 -6.28 29.69 -1.12
C PHE A 190 -4.81 29.88 -1.47
#